data_AF-A0A392T9Q4-F1
#
_entry.id   AF-A0A392T9Q4-F1
#
_cell.length_a   1.000
_cell.length_b   1.000
_cell.length_c   1.000
_cell.angle_alpha   90.00
_cell.angle_beta   90.00
_cell.angle_gamma   90.00
#
_symmetry.space_group_name_H-M   'P 1'
#
loop_
_entity.id
_entity.type
_entity.pdbx_description
1 polymer ?
#
loop_
_entity_poly.entity_id
_entity_poly.type
_entity_poly.pdbx_seq_one_letter_code
_entity_poly.pdbx_strand_id
1 'polypeptide(L)' 'AVDAAVRILKEGGVDAIKLEGRSPSRIVAAKAIVEVGIVVIGHVGLTPQAISVLVGFRP' A
#
# COMPACT_ATOMS: atom_id res chain seq x y z
N ALA A 1 -0.66 2.61 9.71
CA ALA A 1 -0.13 2.50 8.33
C ALA A 1 1.29 3.04 8.27
N VAL A 2 1.52 4.27 8.75
CA VAL A 2 2.86 4.87 8.89
C VAL A 2 3.80 3.99 9.72
N ASP A 3 3.39 3.51 10.90
CA ASP A 3 4.26 2.66 11.74
C ASP A 3 4.74 1.39 11.03
N ALA A 4 3.83 0.76 10.28
CA ALA A 4 4.15 -0.41 9.48
C ALA A 4 5.11 -0.07 8.32
N ALA A 5 4.89 1.06 7.64
CA ALA A 5 5.79 1.55 6.59
C ALA A 5 7.20 1.82 7.13
N VAL A 6 7.30 2.49 8.28
CA VAL A 6 8.57 2.76 8.98
C VAL A 6 9.27 1.46 9.35
N ARG A 7 8.54 0.48 9.90
CA ARG A 7 9.10 -0.83 10.26
C ARG A 7 9.63 -1.55 9.03
N ILE A 8 8.84 -1.64 7.97
CA ILE A 8 9.24 -2.32 6.72
C ILE A 8 10.47 -1.65 6.11
N LEU A 9 10.55 -0.32 6.10
CA LEU A 9 11.72 0.39 5.58
C LEU A 9 12.98 0.08 6.41
N LYS A 10 12.88 0.18 7.75
CA LYS A 10 14.02 0.00 8.65
C LYS A 10 14.53 -1.44 8.73
N GLU A 11 13.62 -2.40 8.73
CA GLU A 11 13.95 -3.81 8.94
C GLU A 11 14.03 -4.59 7.63
N GLY A 12 13.35 -4.13 6.58
CA GLY A 12 13.21 -4.85 5.32
C GLY A 12 14.27 -4.50 4.28
N GLY A 13 15.10 -3.47 4.48
CA GLY A 13 16.13 -3.07 3.51
C GLY A 13 15.56 -2.69 2.14
N VAL A 14 14.37 -2.09 2.13
CA VAL A 14 13.66 -1.66 0.91
C VAL A 14 13.67 -0.14 0.77
N ASP A 15 13.54 0.35 -0.45
CA ASP A 15 13.50 1.80 -0.74
C ASP A 15 12.08 2.37 -0.79
N ALA A 16 11.06 1.51 -0.89
CA ALA A 16 9.67 1.92 -1.08
C ALA A 16 8.66 0.91 -0.51
N ILE A 17 7.43 1.39 -0.29
CA ILE A 17 6.30 0.59 0.17
C ILE A 17 5.27 0.45 -0.94
N LYS A 18 4.82 -0.79 -1.21
CA LYS A 18 3.70 -1.04 -2.11
C LYS A 18 2.38 -1.09 -1.35
N LEU A 19 1.41 -0.27 -1.75
CA LEU A 19 0.07 -0.23 -1.14
C LEU A 19 -1.01 -0.53 -2.20
N GLU A 20 -1.86 -1.52 -1.93
CA GLU A 20 -2.94 -1.89 -2.84
C GLU A 20 -4.22 -1.11 -2.56
N GLY A 21 -4.94 -0.79 -3.63
CA GLY A 21 -6.28 -0.22 -3.58
C GLY A 21 -6.31 1.29 -3.78
N ARG A 22 -7.50 1.76 -4.18
CA ARG A 22 -7.80 3.16 -4.52
C ARG A 22 -8.92 3.77 -3.67
N SER A 23 -9.30 3.13 -2.57
CA SER A 23 -10.34 3.67 -1.69
C SER A 23 -9.87 5.00 -1.07
N PRO A 24 -10.79 5.89 -0.66
CA PRO A 24 -10.42 7.12 0.04
C PRO A 24 -9.51 6.86 1.25
N SER A 25 -9.76 5.80 2.01
CA SER A 25 -8.91 5.40 3.14
C SER A 25 -7.49 4.98 2.71
N ARG A 26 -7.32 4.30 1.58
CA ARG A 26 -6.00 3.93 1.04
C ARG A 26 -5.23 5.15 0.54
N ILE A 27 -5.92 6.13 -0.06
CA ILE A 27 -5.32 7.40 -0.49
C ILE A 27 -4.85 8.20 0.73
N VAL A 28 -5.65 8.28 1.80
CA VAL A 28 -5.25 8.94 3.05
C VAL A 28 -4.02 8.27 3.67
N ALA A 29 -4.00 6.93 3.69
CA ALA A 29 -2.83 6.20 4.18
C ALA A 29 -1.58 6.45 3.33
N ALA A 30 -1.70 6.46 2.00
CA ALA A 30 -0.58 6.74 1.10
C ALA A 30 -0.02 8.16 1.32
N LYS A 31 -0.89 9.17 1.46
CA LYS A 31 -0.49 10.55 1.76
C LYS A 31 0.29 10.64 3.08
N ALA A 32 -0.23 10.05 4.15
CA ALA A 32 0.43 10.06 5.46
C ALA A 32 1.82 9.39 5.44
N ILE A 33 1.99 8.33 4.63
CA ILE A 33 3.29 7.65 4.46
C ILE A 33 4.27 8.53 3.67
N VAL A 34 3.80 9.19 2.60
CA VAL A 34 4.63 10.11 1.80
C VAL A 34 5.03 11.33 2.61
N GLU A 35 4.15 11.87 3.47
CA GLU A 35 4.45 13.03 4.33
C GLU A 35 5.61 12.78 5.30
N VAL A 36 5.85 11.53 5.71
CA VAL A 36 7.00 11.17 6.56
C VAL A 36 8.25 10.78 5.75
N GLY A 37 8.23 11.00 4.43
CA GLY A 37 9.39 10.81 3.55
C GLY A 37 9.56 9.39 2.98
N ILE A 38 8.53 8.53 3.07
CA ILE A 38 8.60 7.17 2.53
C ILE A 38 7.92 7.10 1.16
N VAL A 39 8.64 6.57 0.16
CA VAL A 39 8.09 6.37 -1.19
C VAL A 39 6.99 5.32 -1.19
N VAL A 40 5.86 5.64 -1.84
CA VAL A 40 4.72 4.72 -2.00
C VAL A 40 4.52 4.37 -3.47
N ILE A 41 4.54 3.07 -3.77
CA ILE A 41 4.10 2.50 -5.05
C ILE A 41 2.63 2.10 -4.91
N GLY A 42 1.76 2.77 -5.64
CA GLY A 42 0.34 2.41 -5.67
C GLY A 42 0.08 1.20 -6.58
N HIS A 43 -0.68 0.22 -6.09
CA HIS A 43 -1.18 -0.89 -6.91
C HIS A 43 -2.70 -0.78 -7.04
N VAL A 44 -3.18 -0.53 -8.27
CA VAL A 44 -4.61 -0.41 -8.60
C VAL A 44 -5.00 -1.46 -9.65
N GLY A 45 -6.31 -1.65 -9.85
CA GLY A 45 -6.85 -2.70 -10.72
C GLY A 45 -7.12 -3.97 -9.93
N LEU A 46 -6.60 -5.11 -10.40
CA LEU A 46 -6.66 -6.37 -9.66
C LEU A 46 -5.75 -6.29 -8.44
N THR A 47 -6.33 -6.17 -7.25
CA THR A 47 -5.61 -6.13 -5.98
C THR A 47 -5.76 -7.46 -5.24
N PRO A 48 -4.77 -8.38 -5.29
CA PRO A 48 -4.88 -9.70 -4.66
C PRO A 48 -5.25 -9.66 -3.18
N GLN A 49 -4.88 -8.60 -2.45
CA GLN A 49 -5.26 -8.43 -1.04
C GLN A 49 -6.78 -8.31 -0.82
N ALA A 50 -7.56 -8.00 -1.86
CA ALA A 50 -9.00 -7.89 -1.82
C ALA A 50 -9.72 -9.07 -2.51
N ILE A 51 -9.05 -10.20 -2.75
CA ILE A 51 -9.60 -11.29 -3.56
C ILE A 51 -10.89 -11.92 -3.00
N SER A 52 -11.02 -11.95 -1.67
CA SER A 52 -12.25 -12.37 -0.98
C SER A 52 -13.46 -11.50 -1.35
N VAL A 53 -13.22 -10.20 -1.64
CA VAL A 53 -14.25 -9.24 -2.04
C VAL A 53 -14.42 -9.18 -3.57
N LEU A 54 -13.35 -9.39 -4.34
CA LEU A 54 -13.34 -9.29 -5.80
C LEU A 54 -13.91 -10.52 -6.52
N VAL A 55 -14.26 -11.59 -5.79
CA VAL A 55 -14.76 -12.87 -6.33
C VAL A 55 -13.77 -13.48 -7.33
N GLY A 56 -12.55 -13.71 -6.85
CA GLY A 56 -11.48 -14.38 -7.60
C GLY A 56 -10.63 -13.47 -8.48
N PHE A 57 -9.64 -14.07 -9.14
CA PHE A 57 -8.83 -13.39 -10.15
C PHE A 57 -9.64 -13.31 -11.45
N ARG A 58 -10.08 -12.11 -11.82
CA ARG A 58 -10.69 -11.84 -13.12
C ARG A 58 -9.71 -10.96 -13.92
N PRO A 59 -9.30 -11.37 -15.13
CA PRO A 59 -8.42 -10.59 -15.98
C PRO A 59 -9.08 -9.28 -16.46
#